data_AF-A0A0L0FHV2-F1
#
_entry.id   AF-A0A0L0FHV2-F1
#
_cell.length_a   1.000
_cell.length_b   1.000
_cell.length_c   1.000
_cell.angle_alpha   90.00
_cell.angle_beta   90.00
_cell.angle_gamma   90.00
#
_symmetry.space_group_name_H-M   'P 1'
#
loop_
_entity.id
_entity.type
_entity.pdbx_description
1 polymer ?
#
loop_
_entity_poly.entity_id
_entity_poly.type
_entity_poly.pdbx_seq_one_letter_code
_entity_poly.pdbx_strand_id
1 'polypeptide(L)'
;MANYLDSVNFFRTTIANSSETSGAAAVASSDRKECIRKHVRHIQEEILNLRCPKCMQVFTTFDGCFALHCHRCQTGFCAWCLGDCHHDAHGHVSNCIRNPKHGTKTNHQYFNTIECFEQVHIMRRGKAVVQYVANIEDKRIAREVAESIKPECKRLGFSLDYAASEEALKSVMP
;
A
#
# COMPACT_ATOMS: atom_id res chain seq x y z
N MET A 1 5.57 -82.54 -22.39
CA MET A 1 4.80 -82.65 -23.64
C MET A 1 4.56 -81.24 -24.16
N ALA A 2 4.92 -80.94 -25.43
CA ALA A 2 4.72 -79.68 -26.20
C ALA A 2 5.21 -78.35 -25.52
N ASN A 3 6.14 -77.57 -26.08
CA ASN A 3 6.08 -76.75 -27.32
C ASN A 3 5.01 -75.64 -27.21
N TYR A 4 5.22 -74.38 -27.63
CA TYR A 4 5.89 -73.88 -28.84
C TYR A 4 6.18 -72.35 -28.74
N LEU A 5 7.07 -71.80 -29.57
CA LEU A 5 7.40 -70.36 -29.70
C LEU A 5 6.87 -69.81 -31.04
N ASP A 6 6.32 -68.58 -31.10
CA ASP A 6 6.34 -67.62 -32.25
C ASP A 6 5.48 -66.35 -31.94
N SER A 7 5.72 -65.08 -32.34
CA SER A 7 6.13 -64.40 -33.61
C SER A 7 4.91 -63.91 -34.44
N VAL A 8 4.74 -62.64 -34.88
CA VAL A 8 5.48 -61.35 -34.72
C VAL A 8 4.50 -60.13 -34.79
N ASN A 9 4.89 -58.96 -34.25
CA ASN A 9 4.48 -57.54 -34.52
C ASN A 9 3.27 -57.19 -35.44
N PHE A 10 2.47 -56.21 -35.00
CA PHE A 10 1.95 -55.16 -35.91
C PHE A 10 1.80 -53.77 -35.23
N PHE A 11 2.17 -52.72 -35.98
CA PHE A 11 2.22 -51.31 -35.58
C PHE A 11 0.93 -50.76 -34.94
N ARG A 12 1.07 -49.92 -33.89
CA ARG A 12 0.76 -48.48 -34.03
C ARG A 12 1.29 -47.60 -32.88
N THR A 13 1.90 -46.51 -33.31
CA THR A 13 2.35 -45.36 -32.52
C THR A 13 1.21 -44.71 -31.74
N THR A 14 1.43 -44.42 -30.46
CA THR A 14 0.76 -43.29 -29.79
C THR A 14 1.83 -42.46 -29.09
N ILE A 15 2.27 -41.40 -29.76
CA ILE A 15 2.94 -40.28 -29.09
C ILE A 15 1.86 -39.61 -28.24
N ALA A 16 1.92 -39.80 -26.92
CA ALA A 16 1.12 -39.01 -26.00
C ALA A 16 1.61 -37.56 -26.05
N ASN A 17 0.70 -36.65 -26.39
CA ASN A 17 0.99 -35.26 -26.71
C ASN A 17 1.46 -34.50 -25.46
N SER A 18 2.71 -34.03 -25.43
CA SER A 18 3.33 -33.38 -24.26
C SER A 18 3.16 -31.84 -24.25
N SER A 19 2.06 -31.34 -24.79
CA SER A 19 1.89 -29.93 -25.20
C SER A 19 0.90 -29.09 -24.38
N GLU A 20 0.26 -29.65 -23.35
CA GLU A 20 -0.80 -28.96 -22.58
C GLU A 20 -0.32 -28.21 -21.32
N THR A 21 0.93 -28.39 -20.89
CA THR A 21 1.44 -27.82 -19.62
C THR A 21 1.89 -26.36 -19.69
N SER A 22 2.09 -25.81 -20.89
CA SER A 22 2.65 -24.46 -21.10
C SER A 22 1.62 -23.33 -20.87
N GLY A 23 0.35 -23.57 -21.22
CA GLY A 23 -0.72 -22.56 -21.13
C GLY A 23 -1.09 -22.20 -19.70
N ALA A 24 -1.38 -23.21 -18.86
CA ALA A 24 -1.87 -22.99 -17.49
C ALA A 24 -0.85 -22.25 -16.61
N ALA A 25 0.44 -22.58 -16.72
CA ALA A 25 1.50 -21.91 -15.98
C ALA A 25 1.70 -20.44 -16.42
N ALA A 26 1.53 -20.15 -17.72
CA ALA A 26 1.58 -18.79 -18.25
C ALA A 26 0.39 -17.94 -17.76
N VAL A 27 -0.83 -18.48 -17.76
CA VAL A 27 -2.03 -17.79 -17.25
C VAL A 27 -1.90 -17.51 -15.75
N ALA A 28 -1.57 -18.50 -14.93
CA ALA A 28 -1.36 -18.31 -13.49
C ALA A 28 -0.24 -17.30 -13.15
N SER A 29 0.79 -17.20 -14.00
CA SER A 29 1.84 -16.18 -13.90
C SER A 29 1.34 -14.78 -14.27
N SER A 30 0.44 -14.67 -15.26
CA SER A 30 -0.22 -13.41 -15.65
C SER A 30 -1.14 -12.89 -14.55
N ASP A 31 -1.99 -13.76 -13.99
CA ASP A 31 -2.96 -13.40 -12.95
C ASP A 31 -2.26 -12.90 -11.68
N ARG A 32 -1.17 -13.57 -11.26
CA ARG A 32 -0.34 -13.10 -10.14
C ARG A 32 0.22 -11.70 -10.39
N LYS A 33 0.71 -11.44 -11.61
CA LYS A 33 1.25 -10.11 -12.00
C LYS A 33 0.19 -9.02 -12.02
N GLU A 34 -1.05 -9.29 -12.44
CA GLU A 34 -2.14 -8.32 -12.32
C GLU A 34 -2.51 -8.07 -10.86
N CYS A 35 -2.59 -9.11 -10.03
CA CYS A 35 -2.87 -8.96 -8.60
C CYS A 35 -1.84 -8.06 -7.89
N ILE A 36 -0.54 -8.29 -8.14
CA ILE A 36 0.55 -7.44 -7.62
C ILE A 36 0.38 -5.99 -8.13
N ARG A 37 0.15 -5.78 -9.44
CA ARG A 37 -0.05 -4.44 -10.01
C ARG A 37 -1.27 -3.72 -9.42
N LYS A 38 -2.35 -4.44 -9.11
CA LYS A 38 -3.53 -3.89 -8.41
C LYS A 38 -3.19 -3.36 -7.02
N HIS A 39 -2.43 -4.12 -6.22
CA HIS A 39 -2.00 -3.69 -4.89
C HIS A 39 -0.99 -2.53 -4.93
N VAL A 40 0.02 -2.60 -5.80
CA VAL A 40 1.02 -1.52 -5.99
C VAL A 40 0.32 -0.21 -6.38
N ARG A 41 -0.59 -0.25 -7.36
CA ARG A 41 -1.39 0.91 -7.78
C ARG A 41 -2.22 1.48 -6.64
N HIS A 42 -2.92 0.64 -5.86
CA HIS A 42 -3.67 1.12 -4.69
C HIS A 42 -2.78 1.81 -3.66
N ILE A 43 -1.57 1.30 -3.39
CA ILE A 43 -0.63 1.94 -2.47
C ILE A 43 -0.17 3.30 -3.03
N GLN A 44 0.27 3.34 -4.29
CA GLN A 44 0.71 4.57 -4.96
C GLN A 44 -0.38 5.64 -4.99
N GLU A 45 -1.60 5.26 -5.36
CA GLU A 45 -2.72 6.18 -5.54
C GLU A 45 -3.32 6.60 -4.20
N GLU A 46 -3.76 5.65 -3.36
CA GLU A 46 -4.62 5.94 -2.20
C GLU A 46 -3.86 6.11 -0.88
N ILE A 47 -2.68 5.51 -0.73
CA ILE A 47 -1.92 5.54 0.54
C ILE A 47 -0.79 6.58 0.53
N LEU A 48 0.02 6.61 -0.53
CA LEU A 48 1.21 7.48 -0.62
C LEU A 48 0.87 8.95 -0.89
N ASN A 49 -0.22 9.23 -1.61
CA ASN A 49 -0.65 10.60 -1.86
C ASN A 49 -1.27 11.26 -0.62
N LEU A 50 -1.16 12.59 -0.56
CA LEU A 50 -1.92 13.40 0.39
C LEU A 50 -3.21 13.84 -0.30
N ARG A 51 -4.36 13.55 0.30
CA ARG A 51 -5.67 13.75 -0.31
C ARG A 51 -6.60 14.50 0.63
N CYS A 52 -7.50 15.28 0.07
CA CYS A 52 -8.64 15.83 0.79
C CYS A 52 -9.54 14.68 1.29
N PRO A 53 -9.90 14.63 2.58
CA PRO A 53 -10.71 13.54 3.15
C PRO A 53 -12.14 13.46 2.60
N LYS A 54 -12.65 14.53 1.99
CA LYS A 54 -14.03 14.63 1.51
C LYS A 54 -14.22 14.30 0.04
N CYS A 55 -13.29 14.75 -0.82
CA CYS A 55 -13.39 14.59 -2.27
C CYS A 55 -12.24 13.81 -2.91
N MET A 56 -11.34 13.26 -2.09
CA MET A 56 -10.16 12.46 -2.49
C MET A 56 -9.16 13.16 -3.43
N GLN A 57 -9.34 14.46 -3.69
CA GLN A 57 -8.44 15.28 -4.51
C GLN A 57 -7.04 15.31 -3.88
N VAL A 58 -6.03 14.95 -4.68
CA VAL A 58 -4.62 15.08 -4.28
C VAL A 58 -4.25 16.56 -4.15
N PHE A 59 -3.50 16.91 -3.11
CA PHE A 59 -2.94 18.24 -2.90
C PHE A 59 -1.42 18.17 -2.71
N THR A 60 -0.72 19.21 -3.16
CA THR A 60 0.76 19.26 -3.21
C THR A 60 1.34 20.52 -2.56
N THR A 61 0.51 21.50 -2.22
CA THR A 61 0.91 22.80 -1.67
C THR A 61 0.77 22.82 -0.16
N PHE A 62 1.79 23.34 0.53
CA PHE A 62 1.79 23.66 1.94
C PHE A 62 2.36 25.09 2.10
N ASP A 63 1.68 25.93 2.88
CA ASP A 63 1.96 27.37 3.02
C ASP A 63 2.42 27.77 4.44
N GLY A 64 2.67 26.78 5.30
CA GLY A 64 2.94 26.97 6.73
C GLY A 64 1.73 26.69 7.62
N CYS A 65 0.50 26.73 7.10
CA CYS A 65 -0.71 26.48 7.88
C CYS A 65 -1.10 25.00 7.87
N PHE A 66 -1.25 24.42 9.06
CA PHE A 66 -1.74 23.05 9.25
C PHE A 66 -3.28 22.95 9.20
N ALA A 67 -3.99 24.08 9.12
CA ALA A 67 -5.41 24.13 8.79
C ALA A 67 -5.57 24.24 7.27
N LEU A 68 -5.43 23.10 6.59
CA LEU A 68 -5.44 23.01 5.13
C LEU A 68 -6.83 23.23 4.57
N HIS A 69 -6.90 23.74 3.34
CA HIS A 69 -8.16 23.97 2.64
C HIS A 69 -8.15 23.31 1.25
N CYS A 70 -9.20 22.57 0.92
CA CYS A 70 -9.28 21.90 -0.38
C CYS A 70 -9.79 22.84 -1.47
N HIS A 71 -8.92 23.25 -2.40
CA HIS A 71 -9.30 24.12 -3.53
C HIS A 71 -10.48 23.59 -4.37
N ARG A 72 -10.70 22.27 -4.44
CA ARG A 72 -11.79 21.67 -5.24
C ARG A 72 -13.15 21.67 -4.56
N CYS A 73 -13.22 21.30 -3.27
CA CYS A 73 -14.49 21.12 -2.55
C CYS A 73 -14.70 22.10 -1.38
N GLN A 74 -13.74 23.01 -1.16
CA GLN A 74 -13.76 24.06 -0.14
C GLN A 74 -13.94 23.52 1.29
N THR A 75 -13.54 22.27 1.55
CA THR A 75 -13.49 21.71 2.90
C THR A 75 -12.14 22.04 3.56
N GLY A 76 -12.18 22.54 4.78
CA GLY A 76 -11.03 22.62 5.68
C GLY A 76 -10.72 21.27 6.31
N PHE A 77 -9.44 20.92 6.45
CA PHE A 77 -9.00 19.67 7.07
C PHE A 77 -7.65 19.82 7.76
N CYS A 78 -7.40 19.00 8.78
CA CYS A 78 -6.21 19.10 9.63
C CYS A 78 -5.01 18.37 9.02
N ALA A 79 -3.88 19.04 8.81
CA ALA A 79 -2.64 18.42 8.31
C ALA A 79 -2.10 17.30 9.23
N TRP A 80 -2.25 17.41 10.55
CA TRP A 80 -1.78 16.37 11.48
C TRP A 80 -2.46 15.02 11.29
N CYS A 81 -3.77 15.02 10.98
CA CYS A 81 -4.58 13.81 10.97
C CYS A 81 -5.23 13.45 9.62
N LEU A 82 -5.34 14.43 8.71
CA LEU A 82 -6.20 14.46 7.52
C LEU A 82 -7.69 14.22 7.80
N GLY A 83 -8.18 14.62 8.97
CA GLY A 83 -9.61 14.60 9.29
C GLY A 83 -10.36 15.80 8.70
N ASP A 84 -11.55 15.56 8.14
CA ASP A 84 -12.44 16.61 7.63
C ASP A 84 -12.92 17.50 8.80
N CYS A 85 -12.79 18.82 8.62
CA CYS A 85 -13.17 19.84 9.59
C CYS A 85 -14.23 20.80 9.02
N HIS A 86 -14.85 20.45 7.88
CA HIS A 86 -15.88 21.23 7.20
C HIS A 86 -15.39 22.60 6.72
N HIS A 87 -15.61 23.69 7.47
CA HIS A 87 -15.25 25.03 7.01
C HIS A 87 -13.96 25.56 7.65
N ASP A 88 -13.69 25.21 8.90
CA ASP A 88 -12.55 25.70 9.64
C ASP A 88 -11.84 24.55 10.38
N ALA A 89 -10.57 24.33 10.05
CA ALA A 89 -9.73 23.33 10.70
C ALA A 89 -8.88 23.89 11.86
N HIS A 90 -8.79 25.20 12.07
CA HIS A 90 -7.88 25.81 13.06
C HIS A 90 -8.14 25.29 14.48
N GLY A 91 -9.42 25.26 14.90
CA GLY A 91 -9.82 24.72 16.20
C GLY A 91 -9.50 23.24 16.39
N HIS A 92 -9.60 22.43 15.33
CA HIS A 92 -9.15 21.03 15.38
C HIS A 92 -7.63 20.94 15.43
N VAL A 93 -6.89 21.70 14.62
CA VAL A 93 -5.43 21.64 14.52
C VAL A 93 -4.77 21.96 15.87
N SER A 94 -5.25 22.96 16.59
CA SER A 94 -4.77 23.30 17.94
C SER A 94 -5.02 22.20 18.98
N ASN A 95 -6.08 21.41 18.82
CA ASN A 95 -6.51 20.39 19.78
C ASN A 95 -6.29 18.95 19.27
N CYS A 96 -5.67 18.78 18.11
CA CYS A 96 -5.50 17.47 17.49
C CYS A 96 -4.53 16.64 18.33
N ILE A 97 -4.92 15.43 18.74
CA ILE A 97 -4.06 14.53 19.53
C ILE A 97 -2.72 14.20 18.85
N ARG A 98 -2.61 14.41 17.53
CA ARG A 98 -1.37 14.24 16.75
C ARG A 98 -0.50 15.50 16.70
N ASN A 99 -0.98 16.66 17.14
CA ASN A 99 -0.18 17.87 17.33
C ASN A 99 0.63 17.73 18.63
N PRO A 100 1.98 17.75 18.61
CA PRO A 100 2.79 17.64 19.82
C PRO A 100 2.57 18.79 20.83
N LYS A 101 1.95 19.89 20.41
CA LYS A 101 1.64 21.08 21.23
C LYS A 101 0.15 21.19 21.60
N HIS A 102 -0.64 20.13 21.41
CA HIS A 102 -2.09 20.16 21.68
C HIS A 102 -2.40 20.56 23.14
N GLY A 103 -3.48 21.33 23.33
CA GLY A 103 -3.91 21.77 24.66
C GLY A 103 -3.01 22.80 25.35
N THR A 104 -1.90 23.22 24.74
CA THR A 104 -1.09 24.35 25.26
C THR A 104 -1.85 25.69 25.09
N LYS A 105 -1.34 26.78 25.66
CA LYS A 105 -1.88 28.15 25.46
C LYS A 105 -0.89 29.05 24.74
N THR A 106 -0.45 28.65 23.56
CA THR A 106 0.48 29.43 22.73
C THR A 106 -0.25 30.05 21.54
N ASN A 107 0.09 31.28 21.16
CA ASN A 107 -0.36 31.85 19.90
C ASN A 107 0.17 31.00 18.72
N HIS A 108 -0.53 31.01 17.58
CA HIS A 108 -0.10 30.38 16.32
C HIS A 108 0.06 28.84 16.32
N GLN A 109 -0.72 28.10 17.13
CA GLN A 109 -0.67 26.62 17.23
C GLN A 109 -0.94 25.83 15.94
N TYR A 110 -1.47 26.50 14.93
CA TYR A 110 -1.78 25.95 13.61
C TYR A 110 -0.74 26.29 12.54
N PHE A 111 0.31 27.05 12.87
CA PHE A 111 1.47 27.22 12.00
C PHE A 111 2.60 26.26 12.41
N ASN A 112 3.26 25.66 11.43
CA ASN A 112 4.46 24.85 11.65
C ASN A 112 5.29 24.74 10.37
N THR A 113 6.48 24.13 10.44
CA THR A 113 7.42 24.07 9.32
C THR A 113 7.07 22.95 8.32
N ILE A 114 7.62 23.03 7.10
CA ILE A 114 7.46 22.00 6.07
C ILE A 114 8.09 20.68 6.50
N GLU A 115 9.23 20.71 7.21
CA GLU A 115 9.90 19.50 7.71
C GLU A 115 9.02 18.78 8.74
N CYS A 116 8.27 19.52 9.56
CA CYS A 116 7.30 18.93 10.49
C CYS A 116 6.14 18.28 9.74
N PHE A 117 5.62 18.93 8.69
CA PHE A 117 4.57 18.42 7.83
C PHE A 117 5.00 17.13 7.11
N GLU A 118 6.21 17.13 6.53
CA GLU A 118 6.82 15.97 5.89
C GLU A 118 7.02 14.83 6.88
N GLN A 119 7.61 15.08 8.06
CA GLN A 119 7.87 14.05 9.08
C GLN A 119 6.59 13.36 9.56
N VAL A 120 5.50 14.11 9.78
CA VAL A 120 4.20 13.54 10.14
C VAL A 120 3.66 12.63 9.04
N HIS A 121 3.84 13.01 7.78
CA HIS A 121 3.36 12.24 6.64
C HIS A 121 4.27 11.08 6.24
N ILE A 122 5.58 11.14 6.48
CA ILE A 122 6.51 10.01 6.48
C ILE A 122 5.97 8.91 7.42
N MET A 123 5.71 9.26 8.68
CA MET A 123 5.19 8.33 9.69
C MET A 123 3.79 7.80 9.33
N ARG A 124 2.89 8.65 8.83
CA ARG A 124 1.54 8.24 8.39
C ARG A 124 1.61 7.23 7.24
N ARG A 125 2.41 7.52 6.20
CA ARG A 125 2.59 6.66 5.03
C ARG A 125 3.19 5.32 5.43
N GLY A 126 4.30 5.32 6.18
CA GLY A 126 4.96 4.11 6.66
C GLY A 126 3.99 3.17 7.38
N LYS A 127 3.25 3.70 8.37
CA LYS A 127 2.24 2.91 9.10
C LYS A 127 1.15 2.36 8.18
N ALA A 128 0.60 3.18 7.29
CA ALA A 128 -0.50 2.78 6.41
C ALA A 128 -0.06 1.74 5.35
N VAL A 129 1.14 1.88 4.77
CA VAL A 129 1.71 0.90 3.84
C VAL A 129 1.94 -0.44 4.55
N VAL A 130 2.56 -0.42 5.74
CA VAL A 130 2.79 -1.63 6.55
C VAL A 130 1.47 -2.35 6.85
N GLN A 131 0.45 -1.63 7.34
CA GLN A 131 -0.86 -2.19 7.64
C GLN A 131 -1.55 -2.77 6.40
N TYR A 132 -1.46 -2.09 5.25
CA TYR A 132 -2.05 -2.56 4.01
C TYR A 132 -1.38 -3.83 3.49
N VAL A 133 -0.05 -3.85 3.41
CA VAL A 133 0.71 -4.98 2.84
C VAL A 133 0.57 -6.22 3.72
N ALA A 134 0.58 -6.07 5.05
CA ALA A 134 0.39 -7.20 5.97
C ALA A 134 -1.01 -7.83 5.89
N ASN A 135 -2.03 -7.03 5.54
CA ASN A 135 -3.41 -7.50 5.33
C ASN A 135 -3.63 -8.16 3.95
N ILE A 136 -2.63 -8.20 3.06
CA ILE A 136 -2.70 -9.02 1.85
C ILE A 136 -2.66 -10.49 2.26
N GLU A 137 -3.64 -11.27 1.85
CA GLU A 137 -3.84 -12.67 2.26
C GLU A 137 -2.68 -13.58 1.80
N ASP A 138 -2.38 -13.60 0.49
CA ASP A 138 -1.22 -14.31 -0.05
C ASP A 138 0.08 -13.58 0.31
N LYS A 139 0.86 -14.17 1.23
CA LYS A 139 2.13 -13.62 1.69
C LYS A 139 3.26 -13.63 0.65
N ARG A 140 3.11 -14.38 -0.45
CA ARG A 140 4.00 -14.27 -1.63
C ARG A 140 3.72 -12.98 -2.38
N ILE A 141 2.44 -12.70 -2.66
CA ILE A 141 2.00 -11.41 -3.26
C ILE A 141 2.36 -10.25 -2.33
N ALA A 142 2.14 -10.37 -1.01
CA ALA A 142 2.52 -9.33 -0.05
C ALA A 142 4.02 -8.97 -0.14
N ARG A 143 4.89 -9.98 -0.22
CA ARG A 143 6.34 -9.78 -0.38
C ARG A 143 6.71 -9.17 -1.74
N GLU A 144 6.13 -9.64 -2.85
CA GLU A 144 6.38 -9.08 -4.19
C GLU A 144 5.89 -7.62 -4.28
N VAL A 145 4.76 -7.27 -3.65
CA VAL A 145 4.23 -5.91 -3.53
C VAL A 145 5.15 -5.03 -2.67
N ALA A 146 5.63 -5.55 -1.53
CA ALA A 146 6.55 -4.83 -0.64
C ALA A 146 7.84 -4.44 -1.37
N GLU A 147 8.48 -5.38 -2.08
CA GLU A 147 9.68 -5.07 -2.86
C GLU A 147 9.40 -4.06 -3.98
N SER A 148 8.26 -4.22 -4.68
CA SER A 148 7.87 -3.34 -5.78
C SER A 148 7.72 -1.86 -5.37
N ILE A 149 7.33 -1.58 -4.13
CA ILE A 149 7.06 -0.21 -3.63
C ILE A 149 8.21 0.39 -2.79
N LYS A 150 9.28 -0.38 -2.48
CA LYS A 150 10.43 0.14 -1.72
C LYS A 150 11.07 1.40 -2.32
N PRO A 151 11.24 1.54 -3.65
CA PRO A 151 11.83 2.75 -4.24
C PRO A 151 11.03 4.02 -3.90
N GLU A 152 9.69 3.96 -3.99
CA GLU A 152 8.81 5.08 -3.69
C GLU A 152 8.73 5.37 -2.19
N CYS A 153 8.74 4.35 -1.33
CA CYS A 153 8.85 4.55 0.11
C CYS A 153 10.14 5.34 0.44
N LYS A 154 11.28 4.91 -0.10
CA LYS A 154 12.58 5.57 0.09
C LYS A 154 12.58 7.00 -0.44
N ARG A 155 12.01 7.23 -1.63
CA ARG A 155 11.83 8.57 -2.22
C ARG A 155 10.95 9.48 -1.36
N LEU A 156 9.99 8.91 -0.63
CA LEU A 156 9.09 9.63 0.27
C LEU A 156 9.59 9.66 1.73
N GLY A 157 10.84 9.27 2.00
CA GLY A 157 11.49 9.46 3.30
C GLY A 157 11.34 8.32 4.33
N PHE A 158 10.83 7.14 3.95
CA PHE A 158 10.73 5.98 4.87
C PHE A 158 11.19 4.67 4.22
N SER A 159 11.69 3.74 5.04
CA SER A 159 11.93 2.35 4.63
C SER A 159 10.69 1.50 4.88
N LEU A 160 10.46 0.52 3.99
CA LEU A 160 9.49 -0.55 4.21
C LEU A 160 10.25 -1.86 4.50
N ASP A 161 10.25 -2.27 5.77
CA ASP A 161 10.69 -3.60 6.18
C ASP A 161 9.46 -4.49 6.42
N TYR A 162 9.12 -5.27 5.39
CA TYR A 162 8.01 -6.21 5.45
C TYR A 162 8.31 -7.41 6.38
N ALA A 163 9.57 -7.84 6.50
CA ALA A 163 9.93 -8.97 7.35
C ALA A 163 9.75 -8.60 8.83
N ALA A 164 10.25 -7.43 9.25
CA ALA A 164 10.08 -6.94 10.62
C ALA A 164 8.60 -6.63 10.97
N SER A 165 7.79 -6.21 9.99
CA SER A 165 6.38 -5.86 10.24
C SER A 165 5.41 -7.04 10.25
N GLU A 166 5.74 -8.17 9.60
CA GLU A 166 4.95 -9.40 9.72
C GLU A 166 4.99 -9.94 11.17
N GLU A 167 6.10 -9.75 11.88
CA GLU A 167 6.28 -10.18 13.27
C GLU A 167 5.67 -9.19 14.27
N ALA A 168 5.79 -7.87 14.01
CA ALA A 168 5.20 -6.82 14.84
C ALA A 168 3.66 -6.75 14.79
N LEU A 169 3.00 -7.34 13.78
CA LEU A 169 1.54 -7.39 13.70
C LEU A 169 0.94 -8.64 14.36
N LYS A 170 1.68 -9.75 14.41
CA LYS A 170 1.29 -10.96 15.15
C LYS A 170 1.20 -10.76 16.67
N SER A 171 1.81 -9.70 17.20
CA SER A 171 1.80 -9.35 18.64
C SER A 171 0.81 -8.23 19.00
N VAL A 172 0.11 -7.65 18.03
CA VAL A 172 -0.81 -6.50 18.22
C VAL A 172 -2.26 -6.84 17.84
N MET A 173 -2.49 -8.00 17.23
CA MET A 173 -3.82 -8.58 17.06
C MET A 173 -4.10 -9.57 18.21
N PRO A 174 -5.17 -9.39 19.01
CA PRO A 174 -5.61 -10.36 20.01
C PRO A 174 -6.28 -11.60 19.38
#